data_AF-A0A1W5ZVF5-F1
#
_entry.id   AF-A0A1W5ZVF5-F1
#
_cell.length_a   1.000
_cell.length_b   1.000
_cell.length_c   1.000
_cell.angle_alpha   90.00
_cell.angle_beta   90.00
_cell.angle_gamma   90.00
#
_symmetry.space_group_name_H-M   'P 1'
#
loop_
_entity.id
_entity.type
_entity.pdbx_description
1 polymer ?
#
loop_
_entity_poly.entity_id
_entity_poly.type
_entity_poly.pdbx_seq_one_letter_code
_entity_poly.pdbx_strand_id
1 'polypeptide(L)'
;MGRAILMILCSVLFALTPINHHGKMEIRASQEWDTFILQFQYLISDEKYELAERMLHNRLPQMEQYVETLSDEERSMWHILVEPLATNNSHDFKKDAGRLVMFMSAVTDEDPTLFTEQALSEIRQDLQNVFMPVDDIAQQWDVLAPTVQVFYPGAEIEKITVSITSLNSNDTVEARDTAFLQIDDLIKNSKTPTLDALLWTVLTIGGTIILTLSYVSIRKFKGHKAAVLSRKSENS
;
A
#
# COMPACT_ATOMS: atom_id res chain seq x y z
N MET A 1 -22.13 28.53 -30.60
CA MET A 1 -22.01 27.80 -29.31
C MET A 1 -21.38 26.40 -29.44
N GLY A 2 -21.43 25.73 -30.61
CA GLY A 2 -20.84 24.38 -30.77
C GLY A 2 -19.31 24.28 -30.65
N ARG A 3 -18.55 25.36 -30.90
CA ARG A 3 -17.08 25.36 -30.79
C ARG A 3 -16.56 25.27 -29.35
N ALA A 4 -17.31 25.79 -28.38
CA ALA A 4 -16.91 25.72 -26.96
C ALA A 4 -17.11 24.30 -26.40
N ILE A 5 -18.18 23.62 -26.82
CA ILE A 5 -18.47 22.23 -26.41
C ILE A 5 -17.41 21.28 -26.97
N LEU A 6 -16.96 21.49 -28.22
CA LEU A 6 -15.92 20.67 -28.84
C LEU A 6 -14.56 20.82 -28.13
N MET A 7 -14.19 22.04 -27.71
CA MET A 7 -12.95 22.25 -26.94
C MET A 7 -13.00 21.61 -25.54
N ILE A 8 -14.14 21.66 -24.87
CA ILE A 8 -14.33 20.99 -23.58
C ILE A 8 -14.25 19.47 -23.76
N LEU A 9 -14.89 18.92 -24.81
CA LEU A 9 -14.85 17.49 -25.09
C LEU A 9 -13.43 16.99 -25.42
N CYS A 10 -12.67 17.77 -26.20
CA CYS A 10 -11.26 17.46 -26.49
C CYS A 10 -10.37 17.57 -25.24
N SER A 11 -10.60 18.56 -24.38
CA SER A 11 -9.86 18.70 -23.11
C SER A 11 -10.15 17.55 -22.14
N VAL A 12 -11.40 17.07 -22.08
CA VAL A 12 -11.80 15.95 -21.24
C VAL A 12 -11.24 14.63 -21.79
N LEU A 13 -11.27 14.42 -23.10
CA LEU A 13 -10.67 13.25 -23.73
C LEU A 13 -9.15 13.20 -23.51
N PHE A 14 -8.46 14.34 -23.62
CA PHE A 14 -7.00 14.41 -23.41
C PHE A 14 -6.61 14.23 -21.94
N ALA A 15 -7.46 14.65 -21.00
CA ALA A 15 -7.28 14.41 -19.57
C ALA A 15 -7.59 12.95 -19.16
N LEU A 16 -8.49 12.27 -19.86
CA LEU A 16 -8.87 10.87 -19.58
C LEU A 16 -7.96 9.84 -20.26
N THR A 17 -7.28 10.19 -21.37
CA THR A 17 -6.36 9.28 -22.06
C THR A 17 -5.13 8.82 -21.26
N PRO A 18 -4.41 9.67 -20.49
CA PRO A 18 -3.26 9.19 -19.71
C PRO A 18 -3.68 8.26 -18.56
N ILE A 19 -4.88 8.45 -18.00
CA ILE A 19 -5.41 7.64 -16.87
C ILE A 19 -5.63 6.18 -17.29
N ASN A 20 -6.12 5.96 -18.50
CA ASN A 20 -6.43 4.61 -18.98
C ASN A 20 -5.19 3.83 -19.49
N HIS A 21 -4.04 4.50 -19.64
CA HIS A 21 -2.79 3.86 -20.03
C HIS A 21 -1.94 3.43 -18.83
N HIS A 22 -1.97 4.20 -17.72
CA HIS A 22 -1.33 3.80 -16.47
C HIS A 22 -1.96 2.54 -15.87
N GLY A 23 -3.30 2.50 -15.75
CA GLY A 23 -3.96 1.33 -15.14
C GLY A 23 -3.79 0.01 -15.91
N LYS A 24 -3.55 0.05 -17.23
CA LYS A 24 -3.26 -1.17 -18.02
C LYS A 24 -1.81 -1.63 -17.95
N MET A 25 -0.87 -0.73 -17.66
CA MET A 25 0.52 -1.08 -17.40
C MET A 25 0.67 -1.67 -15.99
N GLU A 26 0.02 -1.07 -15.01
CA GLU A 26 0.04 -1.47 -13.60
C GLU A 26 -0.51 -2.90 -13.40
N ILE A 27 -1.68 -3.20 -13.97
CA ILE A 27 -2.31 -4.55 -13.90
C ILE A 27 -1.47 -5.62 -14.62
N ARG A 28 -0.71 -5.24 -15.66
CA ARG A 28 0.12 -6.20 -16.41
C ARG A 28 1.47 -6.42 -15.75
N ALA A 29 2.02 -5.38 -15.11
CA ALA A 29 3.22 -5.47 -14.32
C ALA A 29 3.00 -6.35 -13.08
N SER A 30 1.89 -6.16 -12.35
CA SER A 30 1.58 -6.97 -11.16
C SER A 30 1.52 -8.47 -11.48
N GLN A 31 0.80 -8.85 -12.55
CA GLN A 31 0.69 -10.27 -12.95
C GLN A 31 2.03 -10.91 -13.35
N GLU A 32 2.93 -10.15 -13.97
CA GLU A 32 4.28 -10.61 -14.31
C GLU A 32 5.15 -10.79 -13.06
N TRP A 33 5.01 -9.89 -12.08
CA TRP A 33 5.73 -9.96 -10.80
C TRP A 33 5.22 -11.08 -9.90
N ASP A 34 3.92 -11.31 -9.81
CA ASP A 34 3.33 -12.42 -9.04
C ASP A 34 3.92 -13.78 -9.49
N THR A 35 4.05 -13.94 -10.81
CA THR A 35 4.63 -15.16 -11.39
C THR A 35 6.10 -15.31 -11.03
N PHE A 36 6.86 -14.21 -11.05
CA PHE A 36 8.26 -14.21 -10.63
C PHE A 36 8.40 -14.56 -9.14
N ILE A 37 7.63 -13.88 -8.28
CA ILE A 37 7.66 -14.07 -6.82
C ILE A 37 7.36 -15.52 -6.47
N LEU A 38 6.29 -16.08 -7.04
CA LEU A 38 5.90 -17.46 -6.80
C LEU A 38 6.99 -18.46 -7.23
N GLN A 39 7.56 -18.29 -8.43
CA GLN A 39 8.63 -19.16 -8.92
C GLN A 39 9.90 -19.04 -8.07
N PHE A 40 10.27 -17.82 -7.69
CA PHE A 40 11.43 -17.55 -6.86
C PHE A 40 11.25 -18.17 -5.46
N GLN A 41 10.05 -18.04 -4.86
CA GLN A 41 9.70 -18.67 -3.60
C GLN A 41 9.83 -20.20 -3.66
N TYR A 42 9.35 -20.84 -4.73
CA TYR A 42 9.51 -22.29 -4.91
C TYR A 42 10.97 -22.71 -5.02
N LEU A 43 11.81 -21.92 -5.68
CA LEU A 43 13.25 -22.22 -5.76
C LEU A 43 13.92 -22.12 -4.39
N ILE A 44 13.53 -21.14 -3.57
CA ILE A 44 14.04 -20.99 -2.20
C ILE A 44 13.57 -22.16 -1.31
N SER A 45 12.30 -22.55 -1.41
CA SER A 45 11.74 -23.66 -0.61
C SER A 45 12.36 -25.01 -0.99
N ASP A 46 12.69 -25.20 -2.26
CA ASP A 46 13.38 -26.38 -2.79
C ASP A 46 14.90 -26.36 -2.56
N GLU A 47 15.43 -25.35 -1.84
CA GLU A 47 16.86 -25.15 -1.59
C GLU A 47 17.72 -24.99 -2.86
N LYS A 48 17.10 -24.61 -3.98
CA LYS A 48 17.77 -24.39 -5.28
C LYS A 48 18.33 -22.97 -5.38
N TYR A 49 19.17 -22.59 -4.42
CA TYR A 49 19.64 -21.21 -4.25
C TYR A 49 20.41 -20.67 -5.46
N GLU A 50 21.27 -21.48 -6.10
CA GLU A 50 21.98 -21.04 -7.32
C GLU A 50 21.03 -20.68 -8.46
N LEU A 51 19.93 -21.44 -8.60
CA LEU A 51 18.94 -21.19 -9.65
C LEU A 51 18.10 -19.95 -9.30
N ALA A 52 17.75 -19.78 -8.02
CA ALA A 52 17.09 -18.59 -7.52
C ALA A 52 17.96 -17.35 -7.78
N GLU A 53 19.24 -17.37 -7.41
CA GLU A 53 20.18 -16.27 -7.62
C GLU A 53 20.31 -15.89 -9.10
N ARG A 54 20.43 -16.89 -10.00
CA ARG A 54 20.44 -16.65 -11.45
C ARG A 54 19.13 -16.05 -11.93
N MET A 55 18.00 -16.52 -11.42
CA MET A 55 16.67 -16.01 -11.76
C MET A 55 16.52 -14.54 -11.34
N LEU A 56 16.97 -14.20 -10.13
CA LEU A 56 17.01 -12.83 -9.63
C LEU A 56 17.91 -11.97 -10.52
N HIS A 57 19.15 -12.38 -10.76
CA HIS A 57 20.11 -11.65 -11.61
C HIS A 57 19.56 -11.35 -13.02
N ASN A 58 18.87 -12.31 -13.63
CA ASN A 58 18.28 -12.14 -14.95
C ASN A 58 17.13 -11.11 -14.97
N ARG A 59 16.47 -10.89 -13.84
CA ARG A 59 15.31 -9.99 -13.70
C ARG A 59 15.64 -8.66 -13.06
N LEU A 60 16.80 -8.53 -12.39
CA LEU A 60 17.25 -7.30 -11.72
C LEU A 60 17.06 -6.03 -12.57
N PRO A 61 17.46 -5.96 -13.86
CA PRO A 61 17.30 -4.73 -14.63
C PRO A 61 15.84 -4.30 -14.83
N GLN A 62 14.92 -5.26 -14.88
CA GLN A 62 13.48 -5.00 -15.02
C GLN A 62 12.88 -4.59 -13.67
N MET A 63 13.36 -5.20 -12.59
CA MET A 63 12.94 -4.86 -11.22
C MET A 63 13.41 -3.46 -10.84
N GLU A 64 14.62 -3.07 -11.21
CA GLU A 64 15.13 -1.70 -11.02
C GLU A 64 14.23 -0.66 -11.70
N GLN A 65 13.80 -0.92 -12.95
CA GLN A 65 12.86 -0.04 -13.66
C GLN A 65 11.50 0.05 -12.97
N TYR A 66 11.01 -1.06 -12.41
CA TYR A 66 9.77 -1.04 -11.63
C TYR A 66 9.95 -0.22 -10.35
N VAL A 67 11.05 -0.43 -9.63
CA VAL A 67 11.34 0.24 -8.36
C VAL A 67 11.52 1.76 -8.52
N GLU A 68 11.95 2.24 -9.68
CA GLU A 68 11.98 3.66 -10.01
C GLU A 68 10.59 4.32 -10.01
N THR A 69 9.52 3.53 -10.12
CA THR A 69 8.13 4.01 -10.03
C THR A 69 7.58 4.08 -8.60
N LEU A 70 8.28 3.44 -7.65
CA LEU A 70 7.89 3.39 -6.23
C LEU A 70 8.33 4.65 -5.47
N SER A 71 7.80 4.81 -4.25
CA SER A 71 8.19 5.86 -3.32
C SER A 71 9.67 5.75 -2.91
N ASP A 72 10.24 6.85 -2.40
CA ASP A 72 11.64 6.89 -1.97
C ASP A 72 11.93 5.90 -0.82
N GLU A 73 10.95 5.69 0.06
CA GLU A 73 11.04 4.77 1.21
C GLU A 73 11.06 3.31 0.74
N GLU A 74 10.15 2.93 -0.15
CA GLU A 74 10.11 1.59 -0.78
C GLU A 74 11.39 1.33 -1.57
N ARG A 75 11.86 2.30 -2.36
CA ARG A 75 13.09 2.19 -3.12
C ARG A 75 14.32 2.02 -2.24
N SER A 76 14.40 2.78 -1.15
CA SER A 76 15.48 2.63 -0.18
C SER A 76 15.49 1.23 0.43
N MET A 77 14.32 0.71 0.81
CA MET A 77 14.21 -0.64 1.36
C MET A 77 14.57 -1.72 0.33
N TRP A 78 14.13 -1.58 -0.92
CA TRP A 78 14.51 -2.47 -2.01
C TRP A 78 16.03 -2.63 -2.13
N HIS A 79 16.77 -1.52 -2.13
CA HIS A 79 18.24 -1.59 -2.23
C HIS A 79 18.88 -2.32 -1.06
N ILE A 80 18.38 -2.09 0.17
CA ILE A 80 18.84 -2.80 1.38
C ILE A 80 18.60 -4.31 1.26
N LEU A 81 17.45 -4.72 0.75
CA LEU A 81 17.07 -6.13 0.65
C LEU A 81 17.76 -6.87 -0.50
N VAL A 82 18.02 -6.19 -1.62
CA VAL A 82 18.62 -6.80 -2.81
C VAL A 82 20.13 -6.85 -2.78
N GLU A 83 20.79 -5.85 -2.19
CA GLU A 83 22.25 -5.79 -2.11
C GLU A 83 22.91 -7.10 -1.65
N PRO A 84 22.51 -7.74 -0.52
CA PRO A 84 23.15 -8.98 -0.05
C PRO A 84 22.95 -10.14 -1.04
N LEU A 85 21.82 -10.17 -1.76
CA LEU A 85 21.46 -11.23 -2.71
C LEU A 85 22.14 -11.05 -4.07
N ALA A 86 22.28 -9.80 -4.53
CA ALA A 86 22.89 -9.48 -5.82
C ALA A 86 24.43 -9.53 -5.78
N THR A 87 25.03 -9.22 -4.62
CA THR A 87 26.50 -9.18 -4.48
C THR A 87 27.10 -10.49 -3.97
N ASN A 88 26.28 -11.53 -3.79
CA ASN A 88 26.67 -12.81 -3.20
C ASN A 88 27.34 -12.66 -1.81
N ASN A 89 26.92 -11.63 -1.06
CA ASN A 89 27.38 -11.32 0.29
C ASN A 89 26.38 -11.77 1.36
N SER A 90 25.30 -12.45 0.97
CA SER A 90 24.30 -12.97 1.89
C SER A 90 24.91 -14.08 2.76
N HIS A 91 24.83 -13.88 4.08
CA HIS A 91 25.22 -14.91 5.06
C HIS A 91 24.17 -16.01 5.20
N ASP A 92 22.89 -15.68 4.95
CA ASP A 92 21.76 -16.60 4.96
C ASP A 92 20.84 -16.27 3.79
N PHE A 93 21.13 -16.88 2.64
CA PHE A 93 20.41 -16.61 1.39
C PHE A 93 18.91 -16.87 1.51
N LYS A 94 18.51 -17.93 2.22
CA LYS A 94 17.11 -18.30 2.40
C LYS A 94 16.36 -17.18 3.13
N LYS A 95 16.97 -16.64 4.18
CA LYS A 95 16.42 -15.57 5.01
C LYS A 95 16.33 -14.25 4.24
N ASP A 96 17.43 -13.83 3.61
CA ASP A 96 17.46 -12.57 2.85
C ASP A 96 16.51 -12.62 1.65
N ALA A 97 16.43 -13.76 0.96
CA ALA A 97 15.50 -13.95 -0.15
C ALA A 97 14.04 -13.99 0.32
N GLY A 98 13.77 -14.55 1.52
CA GLY A 98 12.45 -14.51 2.14
C GLY A 98 11.97 -13.08 2.42
N ARG A 99 12.84 -12.23 2.98
CA ARG A 99 12.55 -10.80 3.18
C ARG A 99 12.25 -10.09 1.86
N LEU A 100 13.06 -10.35 0.84
CA LEU A 100 12.85 -9.78 -0.49
C LEU A 100 11.49 -10.19 -1.08
N VAL A 101 11.13 -11.47 -0.97
CA VAL A 101 9.85 -12.01 -1.43
C VAL A 101 8.69 -11.33 -0.71
N MET A 102 8.73 -11.26 0.63
CA MET A 102 7.67 -10.63 1.42
C MET A 102 7.48 -9.15 1.05
N PHE A 103 8.59 -8.43 0.88
CA PHE A 103 8.56 -7.04 0.45
C PHE A 103 7.97 -6.90 -0.96
N MET A 104 8.44 -7.70 -1.92
CA MET A 104 7.92 -7.65 -3.29
C MET A 104 6.44 -7.97 -3.36
N SER A 105 5.98 -9.02 -2.66
CA SER A 105 4.56 -9.37 -2.59
C SER A 105 3.71 -8.20 -2.09
N ALA A 106 4.18 -7.49 -1.05
CA ALA A 106 3.44 -6.35 -0.52
C ALA A 106 3.39 -5.19 -1.53
N VAL A 107 4.50 -4.87 -2.19
CA VAL A 107 4.61 -3.71 -3.08
C VAL A 107 3.95 -3.95 -4.44
N THR A 108 3.70 -5.21 -4.82
CA THR A 108 2.97 -5.56 -6.04
C THR A 108 1.48 -5.85 -5.78
N ASP A 109 1.05 -5.88 -4.52
CA ASP A 109 -0.35 -6.06 -4.13
C ASP A 109 -1.19 -4.81 -4.46
N GLU A 110 -2.50 -5.01 -4.65
CA GLU A 110 -3.45 -3.90 -4.89
C GLU A 110 -3.60 -2.99 -3.65
N ASP A 111 -3.46 -3.56 -2.46
CA ASP A 111 -3.46 -2.85 -1.18
C ASP A 111 -2.30 -3.32 -0.28
N PRO A 112 -1.09 -2.73 -0.45
CA PRO A 112 0.11 -3.11 0.30
C PRO A 112 -0.05 -3.00 1.83
N THR A 113 -0.89 -2.07 2.29
CA THR A 113 -1.14 -1.87 3.72
C THR A 113 -1.99 -3.00 4.26
N LEU A 114 -3.08 -3.36 3.57
CA LEU A 114 -3.93 -4.48 3.95
C LEU A 114 -3.17 -5.81 3.89
N PHE A 115 -2.35 -6.03 2.86
CA PHE A 115 -1.48 -7.21 2.76
C PHE A 115 -0.58 -7.33 3.99
N THR A 116 0.07 -6.24 4.38
CA THR A 116 0.96 -6.20 5.54
C THR A 116 0.19 -6.40 6.86
N GLU A 117 -1.02 -5.83 6.99
CA GLU A 117 -1.91 -6.05 8.13
C GLU A 117 -2.32 -7.53 8.27
N GLN A 118 -2.60 -8.20 7.16
CA GLN A 118 -2.93 -9.63 7.14
C GLN A 118 -1.74 -10.47 7.60
N ALA A 119 -0.53 -10.21 7.08
CA ALA A 119 0.68 -10.90 7.51
C ALA A 119 0.97 -10.67 9.01
N LEU A 120 0.79 -9.44 9.52
CA LEU A 120 0.90 -9.14 10.95
C LEU A 120 -0.16 -9.89 11.77
N SER A 121 -1.37 -10.06 11.22
CA SER A 121 -2.46 -10.80 11.87
C SER A 121 -2.17 -12.29 11.99
N GLU A 122 -1.43 -12.88 11.05
CA GLU A 122 -0.95 -14.26 11.13
C GLU A 122 0.04 -14.43 12.29
N ILE A 123 1.08 -13.59 12.36
CA ILE A 123 2.04 -13.61 13.49
C ILE A 123 1.32 -13.40 14.83
N ARG A 124 0.32 -12.52 14.86
CA ARG A 124 -0.50 -12.28 16.05
C ARG A 124 -1.26 -13.55 16.47
N GLN A 125 -1.83 -14.31 15.55
CA GLN A 125 -2.50 -15.58 15.87
C GLN A 125 -1.51 -16.62 16.37
N ASP A 126 -0.34 -16.66 15.76
CA ASP A 126 0.76 -17.57 16.09
C ASP A 126 1.33 -17.31 17.48
N LEU A 127 1.41 -16.04 17.91
CA LEU A 127 1.76 -15.67 19.28
C LEU A 127 0.76 -16.18 20.33
N GLN A 128 -0.52 -16.28 19.99
CA GLN A 128 -1.54 -16.84 20.88
C GLN A 128 -1.53 -18.38 20.88
N ASN A 129 -0.91 -19.00 19.88
CA ASN A 129 -0.78 -20.44 19.79
C ASN A 129 0.43 -20.93 20.60
N VAL A 130 0.18 -21.40 21.81
CA VAL A 130 1.22 -21.94 22.72
C VAL A 130 1.97 -23.14 22.11
N PHE A 131 1.39 -23.84 21.14
CA PHE A 131 2.06 -24.95 20.46
C PHE A 131 2.98 -24.51 19.33
N MET A 132 2.94 -23.23 18.92
CA MET A 132 3.81 -22.74 17.87
C MET A 132 5.23 -22.51 18.41
N PRO A 133 6.26 -23.08 17.77
CA PRO A 133 7.65 -22.82 18.11
C PRO A 133 7.97 -21.33 18.01
N VAL A 134 8.67 -20.80 19.01
CA VAL A 134 9.08 -19.39 19.00
C VAL A 134 10.02 -19.06 17.84
N ASP A 135 10.90 -20.00 17.48
CA ASP A 135 11.81 -19.83 16.35
C ASP A 135 11.06 -19.56 15.04
N ASP A 136 9.92 -20.22 14.83
CA ASP A 136 9.08 -20.00 13.64
C ASP A 136 8.47 -18.60 13.66
N ILE A 137 7.97 -18.14 14.81
CA ILE A 137 7.42 -16.78 14.99
C ILE A 137 8.52 -15.72 14.76
N ALA A 138 9.71 -15.94 15.32
CA ALA A 138 10.84 -15.05 15.16
C ALA A 138 11.31 -14.98 13.71
N GLN A 139 11.28 -16.11 12.99
CA GLN A 139 11.61 -16.16 11.57
C GLN A 139 10.56 -15.44 10.72
N GLN A 140 9.27 -15.65 10.98
CA GLN A 140 8.19 -14.93 10.30
C GLN A 140 8.33 -13.41 10.51
N TRP A 141 8.55 -12.98 11.74
CA TRP A 141 8.76 -11.56 12.06
C TRP A 141 9.96 -10.97 11.35
N ASP A 142 11.09 -11.68 11.35
CA ASP A 142 12.31 -11.19 10.72
C ASP A 142 12.15 -11.04 9.19
N VAL A 143 11.36 -11.91 8.56
CA VAL A 143 10.98 -11.80 7.14
C VAL A 143 10.05 -10.60 6.89
N LEU A 144 9.10 -10.35 7.81
CA LEU A 144 8.07 -9.33 7.64
C LEU A 144 8.50 -7.92 8.07
N ALA A 145 9.41 -7.80 9.05
CA ALA A 145 9.78 -6.53 9.66
C ALA A 145 10.25 -5.44 8.67
N PRO A 146 11.07 -5.74 7.63
CA PRO A 146 11.44 -4.75 6.63
C PRO A 146 10.24 -4.17 5.87
N THR A 147 9.25 -5.02 5.54
CA THR A 147 8.01 -4.61 4.88
C THR A 147 7.18 -3.71 5.78
N VAL A 148 7.04 -4.07 7.06
CA VAL A 148 6.31 -3.27 8.04
C VAL A 148 6.96 -1.91 8.24
N GLN A 149 8.30 -1.83 8.27
CA GLN A 149 9.02 -0.56 8.40
C GLN A 149 8.66 0.44 7.30
N VAL A 150 8.37 -0.04 6.08
CA VAL A 150 7.99 0.81 4.95
C VAL A 150 6.53 1.24 5.05
N PHE A 151 5.60 0.31 5.27
CA PHE A 151 4.16 0.62 5.23
C PHE A 151 3.61 1.19 6.55
N TYR A 152 4.38 1.11 7.65
CA TYR A 152 4.00 1.62 8.96
C TYR A 152 5.06 2.61 9.47
N PRO A 153 5.24 3.76 8.80
CA PRO A 153 6.23 4.75 9.20
C PRO A 153 5.87 5.31 10.58
N GLY A 154 6.75 5.08 11.56
CA GLY A 154 6.53 5.46 12.96
C GLY A 154 6.23 4.30 13.91
N ALA A 155 6.12 3.07 13.39
CA ALA A 155 6.07 1.87 14.21
C ALA A 155 7.37 1.68 15.00
N GLU A 156 7.27 1.27 16.27
CA GLU A 156 8.41 0.91 17.12
C GLU A 156 8.93 -0.50 16.77
N ILE A 157 9.34 -0.73 15.51
CA ILE A 157 9.77 -2.04 14.97
C ILE A 157 10.89 -2.65 15.82
N GLU A 158 11.82 -1.84 16.31
CA GLU A 158 12.91 -2.29 17.17
C GLU A 158 12.39 -2.91 18.48
N LYS A 159 11.40 -2.27 19.11
CA LYS A 159 10.79 -2.77 20.35
C LYS A 159 10.06 -4.09 20.13
N ILE A 160 9.31 -4.20 19.02
CA ILE A 160 8.62 -5.45 18.66
C ILE A 160 9.66 -6.56 18.38
N THR A 161 10.72 -6.23 17.65
CA THR A 161 11.83 -7.15 17.37
C THR A 161 12.49 -7.65 18.65
N VAL A 162 12.76 -6.76 19.61
CA VAL A 162 13.30 -7.15 20.93
C VAL A 162 12.32 -8.03 21.67
N SER A 163 11.02 -7.70 21.67
CA SER A 163 10.00 -8.51 22.35
C SER A 163 9.93 -9.92 21.77
N ILE A 164 9.89 -10.06 20.44
CA ILE A 164 9.79 -11.36 19.77
C ILE A 164 11.09 -12.17 19.94
N THR A 165 12.26 -11.54 19.77
CA THR A 165 13.55 -12.23 19.97
C THR A 165 13.76 -12.66 21.42
N SER A 166 13.22 -11.92 22.40
CA SER A 166 13.33 -12.29 23.81
C SER A 166 12.58 -13.58 24.16
N LEU A 167 11.56 -13.94 23.38
CA LEU A 167 10.81 -15.19 23.56
C LEU A 167 11.71 -16.43 23.41
N ASN A 168 12.77 -16.37 22.58
CA ASN A 168 13.72 -17.48 22.42
C ASN A 168 14.47 -17.80 23.72
N SER A 169 14.61 -16.82 24.60
CA SER A 169 15.27 -16.99 25.90
C SER A 169 14.28 -17.22 27.05
N ASN A 170 13.04 -16.75 26.91
CA ASN A 170 12.03 -16.80 27.96
C ASN A 170 10.62 -16.95 27.35
N ASP A 171 10.32 -18.15 26.87
CA ASP A 171 8.99 -18.47 26.33
C ASP A 171 7.98 -18.69 27.47
N THR A 172 7.35 -17.61 27.90
CA THR A 172 6.24 -17.63 28.86
C THR A 172 4.98 -17.04 28.23
N VAL A 173 3.82 -17.41 28.77
CA VAL A 173 2.53 -16.84 28.34
C VAL A 173 2.54 -15.31 28.45
N GLU A 174 3.10 -14.77 29.52
CA GLU A 174 3.19 -13.30 29.73
C GLU A 174 4.08 -12.62 28.68
N ALA A 175 5.19 -13.26 28.30
CA ALA A 175 6.07 -12.72 27.27
C ALA A 175 5.41 -12.75 25.89
N ARG A 176 4.71 -13.85 25.56
CA ARG A 176 3.90 -13.95 24.33
C ARG A 176 2.77 -12.93 24.29
N ASP A 177 2.06 -12.74 25.41
CA ASP A 177 1.01 -11.73 25.53
C ASP A 177 1.56 -10.31 25.34
N THR A 178 2.77 -10.04 25.83
CA THR A 178 3.44 -8.75 25.63
C THR A 178 3.74 -8.49 24.15
N ALA A 179 4.33 -9.46 23.45
CA ALA A 179 4.60 -9.36 22.01
C ALA A 179 3.27 -9.23 21.22
N PHE A 180 2.26 -10.00 21.61
CA PHE A 180 0.92 -9.94 21.01
C PHE A 180 0.32 -8.54 21.12
N LEU A 181 0.37 -7.92 22.30
CA LEU A 181 -0.18 -6.57 22.51
C LEU A 181 0.54 -5.52 21.68
N GLN A 182 1.86 -5.66 21.48
CA GLN A 182 2.62 -4.73 20.65
C GLN A 182 2.24 -4.83 19.17
N ILE A 183 2.05 -6.05 18.65
CA ILE A 183 1.57 -6.25 17.27
C ILE A 183 0.11 -5.80 17.12
N ASP A 184 -0.75 -6.09 18.10
CA ASP A 184 -2.15 -5.66 18.07
C ASP A 184 -2.30 -4.13 18.13
N ASP A 185 -1.45 -3.45 18.92
CA ASP A 185 -1.40 -1.99 18.96
C ASP A 185 -0.92 -1.40 17.62
N LEU A 186 0.08 -2.02 16.99
CA LEU A 186 0.55 -1.64 15.66
C LEU A 186 -0.58 -1.70 14.61
N ILE A 187 -1.33 -2.81 14.57
CA ILE A 187 -2.48 -3.01 13.67
C ILE A 187 -3.61 -2.02 13.96
N LYS A 188 -3.86 -1.70 15.23
CA LYS A 188 -4.92 -0.75 15.61
C LYS A 188 -4.57 0.68 15.26
N ASN A 189 -3.31 1.07 15.45
CA ASN A 189 -2.83 2.42 15.22
C ASN A 189 -2.53 2.71 13.75
N SER A 190 -2.41 1.68 12.90
CA SER A 190 -2.26 1.82 11.45
C SER A 190 -3.54 2.12 10.70
N LYS A 191 -4.69 2.13 11.40
CA LYS A 191 -5.91 2.74 10.89
C LYS A 191 -5.78 4.26 10.93
N THR A 192 -4.82 4.78 10.18
CA THR A 192 -4.56 6.21 10.01
C THR A 192 -5.58 6.85 9.06
N PRO A 193 -5.80 8.17 9.17
CA PRO A 193 -7.07 8.85 8.92
C PRO A 193 -7.34 9.15 7.44
N THR A 194 -6.88 8.34 6.50
CA THR A 194 -7.02 8.61 5.06
C THR A 194 -8.47 8.50 4.61
N LEU A 195 -9.22 7.48 5.07
CA LEU A 195 -10.66 7.37 4.80
C LEU A 195 -11.46 8.51 5.44
N ASP A 196 -11.11 8.89 6.66
CA ASP A 196 -11.76 10.01 7.35
C ASP A 196 -11.42 11.34 6.68
N ALA A 197 -10.16 11.57 6.32
CA ALA A 197 -9.71 12.75 5.58
C ALA A 197 -10.37 12.82 4.20
N LEU A 198 -10.50 11.69 3.50
CA LEU A 198 -11.18 11.59 2.20
C LEU A 198 -12.66 11.91 2.36
N LEU A 199 -13.35 11.33 3.35
CA LEU A 199 -14.72 11.66 3.71
C LEU A 199 -14.88 13.15 4.05
N TRP A 200 -13.96 13.73 4.82
CA TRP A 200 -13.95 15.15 5.15
C TRP A 200 -13.73 16.04 3.92
N THR A 201 -12.84 15.66 2.99
CA THR A 201 -12.68 16.39 1.72
C THR A 201 -13.91 16.27 0.81
N VAL A 202 -14.52 15.08 0.72
CA VAL A 202 -15.75 14.87 -0.05
C VAL A 202 -16.90 15.69 0.54
N LEU A 203 -17.02 15.72 1.87
CA LEU A 203 -18.04 16.51 2.58
C LEU A 203 -17.84 18.02 2.37
N THR A 204 -16.60 18.50 2.47
CA THR A 204 -16.30 19.94 2.34
C THR A 204 -16.42 20.44 0.90
N ILE A 205 -15.86 19.71 -0.07
CA ILE A 205 -15.92 20.07 -1.50
C ILE A 205 -17.34 19.85 -2.04
N GLY A 206 -17.95 18.69 -1.78
CA GLY A 206 -19.32 18.40 -2.17
C GLY A 206 -20.32 19.37 -1.53
N GLY A 207 -20.12 19.69 -0.25
CA GLY A 207 -20.93 20.66 0.49
C GLY A 207 -20.86 22.07 -0.09
N THR A 208 -19.67 22.57 -0.43
CA THR A 208 -19.51 23.90 -1.06
C THR A 208 -20.11 23.98 -2.45
N ILE A 209 -20.05 22.91 -3.25
CA ILE A 209 -20.71 22.84 -4.56
C ILE A 209 -22.24 22.92 -4.40
N ILE A 210 -22.82 22.16 -3.48
CA ILE A 210 -24.28 22.18 -3.25
C ILE A 210 -24.74 23.56 -2.75
N LEU A 211 -23.97 24.17 -1.84
CA LEU A 211 -24.26 25.51 -1.31
C LEU A 211 -24.23 26.58 -2.40
N THR A 212 -23.20 26.56 -3.25
CA THR A 212 -23.06 27.52 -4.36
C THR A 212 -24.16 27.34 -5.41
N LEU A 213 -24.49 26.11 -5.80
CA LEU A 213 -25.57 25.83 -6.75
C LEU A 213 -26.96 26.18 -6.18
N SER A 214 -27.20 25.90 -4.89
CA SER A 214 -28.44 26.31 -4.21
C SER A 214 -28.58 27.83 -4.16
N TYR A 215 -27.50 28.54 -3.79
CA TYR A 215 -27.48 30.00 -3.75
C TYR A 215 -27.80 30.63 -5.12
N VAL A 216 -27.15 30.14 -6.19
CA VAL A 216 -27.39 30.64 -7.55
C VAL A 216 -28.81 30.31 -8.03
N SER A 217 -29.34 29.13 -7.69
CA SER A 217 -30.71 28.73 -8.03
C SER A 217 -31.76 29.63 -7.37
N ILE A 218 -31.60 29.93 -6.07
CA ILE A 218 -32.48 30.85 -5.34
C ILE A 218 -32.38 32.27 -5.92
N ARG A 219 -31.17 32.74 -6.22
CA ARG A 219 -30.96 34.06 -6.82
C ARG A 219 -31.58 34.17 -8.21
N LYS A 220 -31.42 33.15 -9.07
CA LYS A 220 -32.01 33.11 -10.41
C LYS A 220 -33.54 33.07 -10.37
N PHE A 221 -34.11 32.35 -9.40
CA PHE A 221 -35.56 32.27 -9.19
C PHE A 221 -36.15 33.61 -8.74
N LYS A 222 -35.48 34.34 -7.83
CA LYS A 222 -35.87 35.70 -7.44
C LYS A 222 -35.75 36.69 -8.62
N GLY A 223 -34.71 36.56 -9.45
CA GLY A 223 -34.54 37.38 -10.65
C GLY A 223 -35.65 37.18 -11.69
N HIS A 224 -36.10 35.94 -11.92
CA HIS A 224 -37.22 35.66 -12.81
C HIS A 224 -38.56 36.19 -12.28
N LYS A 225 -38.82 36.10 -10.95
CA LYS A 225 -40.02 36.69 -10.36
C LYS A 225 -40.08 38.21 -10.49
N ALA A 226 -38.95 38.90 -10.30
CA ALA A 226 -38.87 40.35 -10.46
C ALA A 226 -39.06 40.80 -11.93
N ALA A 227 -38.45 40.08 -12.89
CA ALA A 227 -38.60 40.37 -14.31
C ALA A 227 -40.02 40.16 -14.84
N VAL A 228 -40.74 39.15 -14.32
CA VAL A 228 -42.14 38.88 -14.69
C VAL A 228 -43.10 39.91 -14.10
N LEU A 229 -42.85 40.41 -12.89
CA LEU A 229 -43.64 41.49 -12.28
C LEU A 229 -43.45 42.83 -13.00
N SER A 230 -42.21 43.17 -13.39
CA SER A 230 -41.91 44.40 -14.13
C SER A 230 -42.58 44.44 -15.51
N ARG A 231 -42.65 43.32 -16.23
CA ARG A 231 -43.37 43.24 -17.51
C ARG A 231 -44.88 43.34 -17.38
N LYS A 232 -45.43 43.01 -16.20
CA LYS A 232 -46.88 43.08 -15.97
C LYS A 232 -47.33 44.51 -15.62
N SER A 233 -46.45 45.35 -15.07
CA SER A 233 -46.74 46.76 -14.79
C SER A 233 -46.53 47.69 -15.98
N GLU A 234 -45.78 47.29 -17.01
CA GLU A 234 -45.63 48.08 -18.26
C GLU A 234 -46.81 47.92 -19.24
N ASN A 235 -47.64 46.90 -19.05
CA ASN A 235 -48.78 46.59 -19.92
C ASN A 235 -50.14 46.93 -19.29
N SER A 236 -50.19 47.77 -18.24
CA SER A 236 -51.42 48.17 -17.57
C SER A 236 -51.59 49.67 -17.49
#